data_AF-A0A851FZ87-F1
#
_entry.id   AF-A0A851FZ87-F1
#
_cell.length_a   1.000
_cell.length_b   1.000
_cell.length_c   1.000
_cell.angle_alpha   90.00
_cell.angle_beta   90.00
_cell.angle_gamma   90.00
#
_symmetry.space_group_name_H-M   'P 1'
#
loop_
_entity.id
_entity.type
_entity.pdbx_description
1 polymer ?
#
loop_
_entity_poly.entity_id
_entity_poly.type
_entity_poly.pdbx_seq_one_letter_code
_entity_poly.pdbx_strand_id
1 'polypeptide(L)'
;VGCRQIQDLEIPCVEVDPCGDAQSAAEGAVLGLHEYNELKQKKKPVVTPQLHGSAESEAWQKGVIYAEGQNLARYLMEAPANYITPIKFAEHIEQKLRSFSNVKVHIRPESWITTEQMGAFLSVAKGSAEPPIFLEIHYLGAANTSDSPLVFVGKG
;
A
#
# COMPACT_ATOMS: atom_id res chain seq x y z
N VAL A 1 -16.52 -22.67 3.95
CA VAL A 1 -15.16 -22.68 4.53
C VAL A 1 -14.48 -21.38 4.13
N GLY A 2 -13.83 -20.65 5.04
CA GLY A 2 -13.20 -19.36 4.74
C GLY A 2 -11.71 -19.48 4.41
N CYS A 3 -11.12 -18.45 3.79
CA CYS A 3 -9.71 -18.46 3.37
C CYS A 3 -8.72 -18.75 4.52
N ARG A 4 -8.97 -18.25 5.73
CA ARG A 4 -8.11 -18.56 6.90
C ARG A 4 -8.14 -20.02 7.30
N GLN A 5 -9.29 -20.68 7.19
CA GLN A 5 -9.38 -22.12 7.45
C GLN A 5 -8.58 -22.92 6.41
N ILE A 6 -8.54 -22.46 5.16
CA ILE A 6 -7.73 -23.07 4.10
C ILE A 6 -6.22 -22.87 4.38
N GLN A 7 -5.83 -21.70 4.88
CA GLN A 7 -4.46 -21.43 5.33
C GLN A 7 -4.04 -22.33 6.50
N ASP A 8 -4.92 -22.55 7.48
CA ASP A 8 -4.65 -23.41 8.63
C ASP A 8 -4.57 -24.90 8.22
N LEU A 9 -5.14 -25.28 7.07
CA LEU A 9 -4.98 -26.60 6.44
C LEU A 9 -3.74 -26.71 5.54
N GLU A 10 -2.91 -25.66 5.50
CA GLU A 10 -1.67 -25.58 4.70
C GLU A 10 -1.86 -25.76 3.19
N ILE A 11 -3.04 -25.40 2.68
CA ILE A 11 -3.35 -25.46 1.25
C ILE A 11 -2.90 -24.14 0.59
N PRO A 12 -2.01 -24.18 -0.43
CA PRO A 12 -1.37 -22.98 -0.96
C PRO A 12 -2.24 -22.16 -1.94
N CYS A 13 -3.33 -22.73 -2.45
CA CYS A 13 -4.21 -22.08 -3.42
C CYS A 13 -5.67 -22.31 -3.03
N VAL A 14 -6.51 -21.28 -3.17
CA VAL A 14 -7.94 -21.39 -2.89
C VAL A 14 -8.73 -20.75 -4.02
N GLU A 15 -9.70 -21.49 -4.56
CA GLU A 15 -10.73 -20.92 -5.42
C GLU A 15 -11.86 -20.36 -4.55
N VAL A 16 -12.27 -19.13 -4.82
CA VAL A 16 -13.23 -18.37 -4.02
C VAL A 16 -14.48 -18.11 -4.86
N ASP A 17 -15.62 -18.58 -4.37
CA ASP A 17 -16.94 -18.28 -4.94
C ASP A 17 -17.18 -16.76 -4.93
N PRO A 18 -17.57 -16.13 -6.06
CA PRO A 18 -17.90 -14.71 -6.08
C PRO A 18 -19.03 -14.32 -5.12
N CYS A 19 -19.84 -15.27 -4.64
CA CYS A 19 -20.91 -15.03 -3.67
C CYS A 19 -21.92 -13.95 -4.10
N GLY A 20 -22.10 -13.77 -5.42
CA GLY A 20 -22.96 -12.74 -6.02
C GLY A 20 -22.32 -11.35 -6.15
N ASP A 21 -21.11 -11.14 -5.64
CA ASP A 21 -20.30 -9.92 -5.84
C ASP A 21 -18.81 -10.27 -5.75
N ALA A 22 -18.19 -10.48 -6.91
CA ALA A 22 -16.79 -10.89 -6.99
C ALA A 22 -15.81 -9.84 -6.41
N GLN A 23 -16.15 -8.54 -6.42
CA GLN A 23 -15.30 -7.51 -5.83
C GLN A 23 -15.25 -7.68 -4.31
N SER A 24 -16.42 -7.78 -3.67
CA SER A 24 -16.54 -7.99 -2.23
C SER A 24 -15.88 -9.30 -1.77
N ALA A 25 -16.04 -10.37 -2.56
CA ALA A 25 -15.40 -11.66 -2.28
C ALA A 25 -13.87 -11.58 -2.35
N ALA A 26 -13.33 -10.91 -3.37
CA ALA A 26 -11.89 -10.69 -3.52
C ALA A 26 -11.32 -9.86 -2.36
N GLU A 27 -12.01 -8.77 -1.99
CA GLU A 27 -11.61 -7.92 -0.87
C GLU A 27 -11.54 -8.74 0.43
N GLY A 28 -12.58 -9.51 0.73
CA GLY A 28 -12.62 -10.37 1.91
C GLY A 28 -11.49 -11.40 1.94
N ALA A 29 -11.18 -12.03 0.80
CA ALA A 29 -10.11 -13.01 0.69
C ALA A 29 -8.72 -12.38 0.89
N VAL A 30 -8.42 -11.31 0.15
CA VAL A 30 -7.09 -10.66 0.16
C VAL A 30 -6.83 -9.91 1.47
N LEU A 31 -7.81 -9.20 2.02
CA LEU A 31 -7.67 -8.55 3.34
C LEU A 31 -7.56 -9.58 4.47
N GLY A 32 -8.35 -10.66 4.38
CA GLY A 32 -8.45 -11.69 5.40
C GLY A 32 -7.22 -12.59 5.52
N LEU A 33 -6.43 -12.71 4.46
CA LEU A 33 -5.19 -13.49 4.41
C LEU A 33 -3.92 -12.66 4.71
N HIS A 34 -4.02 -11.33 4.78
CA HIS A 34 -2.86 -10.48 5.06
C HIS A 34 -2.37 -10.64 6.51
N GLU A 35 -1.06 -10.84 6.64
CA GLU A 35 -0.35 -10.87 7.91
C GLU A 35 1.05 -10.24 7.73
N TYR A 36 1.40 -9.26 8.56
CA TYR A 36 2.79 -8.83 8.69
C TYR A 36 3.59 -9.91 9.43
N ASN A 37 4.47 -10.59 8.69
CA ASN A 37 5.29 -11.68 9.21
C ASN A 37 6.76 -11.62 8.73
N GLU A 38 7.18 -10.50 8.16
CA GLU A 38 8.53 -10.34 7.58
C GLU A 38 9.63 -10.63 8.61
N LEU A 39 9.43 -10.17 9.85
CA LEU A 39 10.36 -10.32 10.97
C LEU A 39 10.13 -11.58 11.84
N LYS A 40 9.21 -12.46 11.45
CA LYS A 40 8.92 -13.72 12.18
C LYS A 40 9.69 -14.89 11.57
N GLN A 41 10.23 -15.76 12.41
CA GLN A 41 10.86 -17.02 11.96
C GLN A 41 9.81 -18.06 11.52
N LYS A 42 8.76 -18.25 12.32
CA LYS A 42 7.64 -19.13 12.00
C LYS A 42 6.57 -18.31 11.27
N LYS A 43 6.25 -18.70 10.05
CA LYS A 43 5.26 -18.04 9.19
C LYS A 43 4.15 -19.01 8.84
N LYS A 44 2.92 -18.51 8.71
CA LYS A 44 1.84 -19.29 8.13
C LYS A 44 2.12 -19.56 6.65
N PRO A 45 1.59 -20.66 6.08
CA PRO A 45 1.63 -20.89 4.65
C PRO A 45 1.04 -19.71 3.87
N VAL A 46 1.67 -19.38 2.75
CA VAL A 46 1.14 -18.38 1.82
C VAL A 46 0.00 -19.02 1.04
N VAL A 47 -1.16 -18.38 1.06
CA VAL A 47 -2.34 -18.82 0.31
C VAL A 47 -2.65 -17.79 -0.77
N THR A 48 -2.76 -18.25 -2.00
CA THR A 48 -3.13 -17.41 -3.14
C THR A 48 -4.62 -17.60 -3.45
N PRO A 49 -5.48 -16.61 -3.16
CA PRO A 49 -6.88 -16.66 -3.56
C PRO A 49 -7.04 -16.39 -5.05
N GLN A 50 -7.89 -17.19 -5.70
CA GLN A 50 -8.25 -17.06 -7.10
C GLN A 50 -9.78 -17.10 -7.23
N LEU A 51 -10.31 -16.44 -8.25
CA LEU A 51 -11.73 -16.51 -8.54
C LEU A 51 -12.12 -17.94 -8.93
N HIS A 52 -13.19 -18.47 -8.34
CA HIS A 52 -13.79 -19.71 -8.79
C HIS A 52 -14.58 -19.46 -10.09
N GLY A 53 -14.19 -20.13 -11.18
CA GLY A 53 -14.76 -19.90 -12.51
C GLY A 53 -14.16 -18.67 -13.21
N SER A 54 -14.82 -18.21 -14.27
CA SER A 54 -14.30 -17.13 -15.14
C SER A 54 -15.25 -15.94 -15.34
N ALA A 55 -16.48 -16.03 -14.83
CA ALA A 55 -17.40 -14.89 -14.80
C ALA A 55 -16.89 -13.84 -13.81
N GLU A 56 -17.14 -12.55 -14.07
CA GLU A 56 -16.82 -11.45 -13.14
C GLU A 56 -15.32 -11.23 -12.83
N SER A 57 -14.43 -11.70 -13.71
CA SER A 57 -12.97 -11.56 -13.53
C SER A 57 -12.50 -10.11 -13.34
N GLU A 58 -13.14 -9.15 -14.02
CA GLU A 58 -12.84 -7.71 -13.85
C GLU A 58 -13.22 -7.20 -12.45
N ALA A 59 -14.38 -7.59 -11.94
CA ALA A 59 -14.83 -7.21 -10.60
C ALA A 59 -13.95 -7.85 -9.52
N TRP A 60 -13.57 -9.12 -9.69
CA TRP A 60 -12.58 -9.78 -8.83
C TRP A 60 -11.25 -9.01 -8.81
N GLN A 61 -10.68 -8.70 -9.98
CA GLN A 61 -9.42 -7.98 -10.07
C GLN A 61 -9.50 -6.58 -9.43
N LYS A 62 -10.63 -5.90 -9.60
CA LYS A 62 -10.87 -4.62 -8.91
C LYS A 62 -10.81 -4.78 -7.39
N GLY A 63 -11.44 -5.82 -6.83
CA GLY A 63 -11.41 -6.10 -5.39
C GLY A 63 -10.01 -6.46 -4.88
N VAL A 64 -9.23 -7.21 -5.68
CA VAL A 64 -7.82 -7.47 -5.40
C VAL A 64 -7.03 -6.15 -5.32
N ILE A 65 -7.17 -5.26 -6.31
CA ILE A 65 -6.46 -3.96 -6.34
C ILE A 65 -6.81 -3.11 -5.11
N TYR A 66 -8.08 -3.06 -4.72
CA TYR A 66 -8.53 -2.29 -3.55
C TYR A 66 -7.94 -2.84 -2.25
N ALA A 67 -8.01 -4.16 -2.07
CA ALA A 67 -7.48 -4.83 -0.90
C ALA A 67 -5.94 -4.76 -0.82
N GLU A 68 -5.23 -4.86 -1.95
CA GLU A 68 -3.78 -4.68 -2.00
C GLU A 68 -3.35 -3.26 -1.63
N GLY A 69 -4.10 -2.25 -2.08
CA GLY A 69 -3.87 -0.86 -1.68
C GLY A 69 -4.01 -0.67 -0.16
N GLN A 70 -5.04 -1.24 0.45
CA GLN A 70 -5.22 -1.21 1.90
C GLN A 70 -4.15 -2.02 2.64
N ASN A 71 -3.78 -3.19 2.13
CA ASN A 71 -2.75 -4.03 2.71
C ASN A 71 -1.35 -3.40 2.63
N LEU A 72 -1.06 -2.58 1.62
CA LEU A 72 0.13 -1.74 1.58
C LEU A 72 0.14 -0.74 2.73
N ALA A 73 -0.98 -0.06 2.98
CA ALA A 73 -1.09 0.85 4.13
C ALA A 73 -0.88 0.11 5.46
N ARG A 74 -1.50 -1.08 5.63
CA ARG A 74 -1.29 -1.93 6.80
C ARG A 74 0.18 -2.31 6.99
N TYR A 75 0.86 -2.73 5.93
CA TYR A 75 2.29 -3.06 5.97
C TYR A 75 3.13 -1.88 6.49
N LEU A 76 2.94 -0.69 5.93
CA LEU A 76 3.68 0.51 6.29
C LEU A 76 3.42 0.96 7.74
N MET A 77 2.23 0.66 8.28
CA MET A 77 1.85 0.99 9.66
C MET A 77 2.23 -0.08 10.69
N GLU A 78 2.21 -1.36 10.31
CA GLU A 78 2.53 -2.49 11.20
C GLU A 78 4.04 -2.69 11.38
N ALA A 79 4.84 -2.32 10.38
CA ALA A 79 6.28 -2.44 10.43
C ALA A 79 6.89 -1.49 11.49
N PRO A 80 7.94 -1.91 12.21
CA PRO A 80 8.49 -1.12 13.30
C PRO A 80 9.21 0.14 12.78
N ALA A 81 9.16 1.22 13.55
CA ALA A 81 9.65 2.54 13.11
C ALA A 81 11.16 2.60 12.80
N ASN A 82 11.97 1.71 13.35
CA ASN A 82 13.39 1.60 13.00
C ASN A 82 13.63 0.88 11.65
N TYR A 83 12.61 0.21 11.10
CA TYR A 83 12.62 -0.35 9.74
C TYR A 83 11.95 0.59 8.73
N ILE A 84 10.80 1.19 9.10
CA ILE A 84 10.11 2.19 8.29
C ILE A 84 10.43 3.59 8.83
N THR A 85 11.64 4.05 8.55
CA THR A 85 12.03 5.45 8.75
C THR A 85 11.43 6.35 7.65
N PRO A 86 11.47 7.68 7.75
CA PRO A 86 10.90 8.58 6.75
C PRO A 86 11.41 8.30 5.33
N ILE A 87 12.71 8.09 5.17
CA ILE A 87 13.29 7.74 3.86
C ILE A 87 12.84 6.36 3.39
N LYS A 88 12.77 5.37 4.29
CA LYS A 88 12.33 4.01 3.93
C LYS A 88 10.86 3.96 3.53
N PHE A 89 10.01 4.75 4.19
CA PHE A 89 8.62 4.94 3.77
C PHE A 89 8.55 5.49 2.34
N ALA A 90 9.28 6.57 2.06
CA ALA A 90 9.31 7.20 0.74
C ALA A 90 9.84 6.26 -0.36
N GLU A 91 10.92 5.52 -0.10
CA GLU A 91 11.49 4.52 -1.01
C GLU A 91 10.49 3.38 -1.31
N HIS A 92 9.76 2.89 -0.30
CA HIS A 92 8.73 1.86 -0.50
C HIS A 92 7.62 2.36 -1.44
N ILE A 93 7.16 3.60 -1.23
CA ILE A 93 6.13 4.21 -2.08
C ILE A 93 6.65 4.44 -3.50
N GLU A 94 7.87 4.97 -3.66
CA GLU A 94 8.51 5.13 -4.96
C GLU A 94 8.61 3.79 -5.71
N GLN A 95 9.09 2.74 -5.03
CA GLN A 95 9.21 1.42 -5.62
C GLN A 95 7.84 0.85 -6.04
N LYS A 96 6.80 1.02 -5.22
CA LYS A 96 5.44 0.55 -5.54
C LYS A 96 4.82 1.30 -6.72
N LEU A 97 5.16 2.57 -6.89
CA LEU A 97 4.60 3.41 -7.93
C LEU A 97 5.44 3.47 -9.22
N ARG A 98 6.66 2.91 -9.21
CA ARG A 98 7.63 3.01 -10.31
C ARG A 98 7.13 2.49 -11.66
N SER A 99 6.23 1.51 -11.67
CA SER A 99 5.68 0.94 -12.92
C SER A 99 4.65 1.84 -13.60
N PHE A 100 4.13 2.86 -12.92
CA PHE A 100 3.12 3.75 -13.46
C PHE A 100 3.79 4.95 -14.14
N SER A 101 3.82 4.94 -15.48
CA SER A 101 4.46 5.99 -16.28
C SER A 101 3.84 7.38 -16.10
N ASN A 102 2.60 7.45 -15.62
CA ASN A 102 1.88 8.67 -15.32
C ASN A 102 1.96 9.08 -13.83
N VAL A 103 2.80 8.41 -13.03
CA VAL A 103 3.06 8.78 -11.63
C VAL A 103 4.48 9.33 -11.50
N LYS A 104 4.62 10.48 -10.86
CA LYS A 104 5.91 11.06 -10.48
C LYS A 104 6.03 11.11 -8.97
N VAL A 105 7.13 10.61 -8.44
CA VAL A 105 7.43 10.63 -7.01
C VAL A 105 8.61 11.56 -6.78
N HIS A 106 8.43 12.48 -5.83
CA HIS A 106 9.43 13.45 -5.42
C HIS A 106 9.73 13.25 -3.94
N ILE A 107 10.91 12.71 -3.64
CA ILE A 107 11.43 12.59 -2.27
C ILE A 107 12.24 13.85 -1.97
N ARG A 108 11.61 14.82 -1.30
CA ARG A 108 12.24 16.12 -1.02
C ARG A 108 13.11 16.04 0.24
N PRO A 109 14.41 16.39 0.17
CA PRO A 109 15.29 16.37 1.33
C PRO A 109 15.07 17.59 2.25
N GLU A 110 15.68 17.56 3.44
CA GLU A 110 15.65 18.66 4.42
C GLU A 110 16.07 20.02 3.84
N SER A 111 17.01 20.05 2.90
CA SER A 111 17.42 21.28 2.23
C SER A 111 16.26 21.94 1.46
N TRP A 112 15.47 21.14 0.74
CA TRP A 112 14.27 21.63 0.05
C TRP A 112 13.21 22.11 1.05
N ILE A 113 12.98 21.35 2.13
CA ILE A 113 12.03 21.71 3.21
C ILE A 113 12.39 23.07 3.84
N THR A 114 13.69 23.32 4.00
CA THR A 114 14.23 24.58 4.51
C THR A 114 14.02 25.72 3.53
N THR A 115 14.27 25.50 2.23
CA THR A 115 14.01 26.49 1.17
C THR A 115 12.53 26.88 1.10
N GLU A 116 11.63 25.92 1.30
CA GLU A 116 10.18 26.15 1.36
C GLU A 116 9.69 26.75 2.70
N GLN A 117 10.61 27.07 3.62
CA GLN A 117 10.31 27.73 4.90
C GLN A 117 9.28 26.98 5.77
N MET A 118 9.30 25.64 5.74
CA MET A 118 8.37 24.80 6.52
C MET A 118 8.77 24.71 8.01
N GLY A 119 8.90 25.85 8.69
CA GLY A 119 9.46 25.96 10.04
C GLY A 119 8.69 25.16 11.10
N ALA A 120 7.37 25.04 10.97
CA ALA A 120 6.56 24.21 11.88
C ALA A 120 6.92 22.72 11.76
N PHE A 121 7.09 22.20 10.54
CA PHE A 121 7.50 20.83 10.28
C PHE A 121 8.92 20.56 10.79
N LEU A 122 9.88 21.43 10.45
CA LEU A 122 11.27 21.34 10.92
C LEU A 122 11.38 21.38 12.45
N SER A 123 10.50 22.13 13.12
CA SER A 123 10.50 22.23 14.58
C SER A 123 10.18 20.91 15.28
N VAL A 124 9.43 20.01 14.63
CA VAL A 124 9.14 18.66 15.11
C VAL A 124 10.29 17.72 14.77
N ALA A 125 10.75 17.76 13.51
CA ALA A 125 11.79 16.84 13.00
C ALA A 125 13.12 16.96 13.77
N LYS A 126 13.53 18.18 14.16
CA LYS A 126 14.80 18.43 14.87
C LYS A 126 14.95 17.71 16.22
N GLY A 127 13.87 17.13 16.75
CA GLY A 127 13.90 16.31 17.97
C GLY A 127 14.45 14.89 17.78
N SER A 128 14.62 14.45 16.53
CA SER A 128 15.15 13.13 16.15
C SER A 128 16.51 13.26 15.47
N ALA A 129 17.30 12.19 15.52
CA ALA A 129 18.51 12.05 14.69
C ALA A 129 18.19 11.53 13.27
N GLU A 130 16.98 11.00 13.06
CA GLU A 130 16.53 10.53 11.75
C GLU A 130 16.17 11.73 10.85
N PRO A 131 16.77 11.86 9.65
CA PRO A 131 16.51 12.99 8.77
C PRO A 131 15.06 13.07 8.28
N PRO A 132 14.44 14.27 8.23
CA PRO A 132 13.13 14.43 7.64
C PRO A 132 13.18 14.37 6.11
N ILE A 133 12.10 13.88 5.52
CA ILE A 133 11.79 14.02 4.10
C ILE A 133 10.39 14.59 3.94
N PHE A 134 10.12 15.20 2.79
CA PHE A 134 8.77 15.58 2.39
C PHE A 134 8.43 14.83 1.11
N LEU A 135 7.48 13.91 1.20
CA LEU A 135 7.06 13.07 0.08
C LEU A 135 5.96 13.78 -0.70
N GLU A 136 6.20 13.99 -1.99
CA GLU A 136 5.25 14.58 -2.92
C GLU A 136 5.04 13.60 -4.09
N ILE A 137 3.79 13.29 -4.42
CA ILE A 137 3.42 12.31 -5.45
C ILE A 137 2.42 12.94 -6.40
N HIS A 138 2.68 12.91 -7.69
CA HIS A 138 1.78 13.40 -8.72
C HIS A 138 1.25 12.25 -9.55
N TYR A 139 -0.06 12.09 -9.61
CA TYR A 139 -0.74 11.19 -10.55
C TYR A 139 -1.33 12.01 -11.70
N LEU A 140 -0.76 11.86 -12.90
CA LEU A 140 -1.11 12.60 -14.11
C LEU A 140 -2.13 11.80 -14.95
N GLY A 141 -3.29 11.50 -14.35
CA GLY A 141 -4.36 10.73 -15.00
C GLY A 141 -5.47 11.56 -15.65
N ALA A 142 -5.44 12.89 -15.50
CA ALA A 142 -6.45 13.76 -16.09
C ALA A 142 -6.36 13.78 -17.62
N ALA A 143 -7.51 13.81 -18.30
CA ALA A 143 -7.56 13.96 -19.75
C ALA A 143 -6.97 15.31 -20.20
N ASN A 144 -7.14 16.35 -19.39
CA ASN A 144 -6.52 17.66 -19.57
C ASN A 144 -5.50 17.92 -18.45
N THR A 145 -4.23 18.12 -18.83
CA THR A 145 -3.12 18.36 -17.88
C THR A 145 -3.23 19.68 -17.13
N SER A 146 -4.13 20.58 -17.55
CA SER A 146 -4.35 21.88 -16.90
C SER A 146 -5.46 21.85 -15.86
N ASP A 147 -6.15 20.71 -15.70
CA ASP A 147 -7.20 20.57 -14.71
C ASP A 147 -6.61 20.66 -13.30
N SER A 148 -7.33 21.32 -12.39
CA SER A 148 -6.90 21.44 -11.00
C SER A 148 -6.84 20.06 -10.34
N PRO A 149 -5.74 19.70 -9.65
CA PRO A 149 -5.61 18.39 -9.04
C PRO A 149 -6.45 18.29 -7.77
N LEU A 150 -6.84 17.06 -7.42
CA LEU A 150 -7.22 16.73 -6.05
C LEU A 150 -5.96 16.55 -5.22
N VAL A 151 -5.90 17.18 -4.04
CA VAL A 151 -4.73 17.10 -3.14
C VAL A 151 -5.11 16.34 -1.88
N PHE A 152 -4.33 15.30 -1.58
CA PHE A 152 -4.41 14.53 -0.35
C PHE A 152 -3.19 14.85 0.50
N VAL A 153 -3.38 15.08 1.80
CA VAL A 153 -2.30 15.33 2.75
C VAL A 153 -2.37 14.28 3.85
N GLY A 154 -1.27 13.57 4.06
CA GLY A 154 -1.14 12.56 5.10
C GLY A 154 -0.13 13.01 6.17
N LYS A 155 -0.44 12.73 7.44
CA LYS A 155 0.54 12.83 8.52
C LYS A 155 1.46 11.60 8.44
N GLY A 156 2.77 11.85 8.35
CA GLY A 156 3.84 10.87 8.52
C GLY A 156 4.44 10.94 9.91
#